data_AF-A0A4Y2TD29-F1
#
_entry.id   AF-A0A4Y2TD29-F1
#
_cell.length_a   1.000
_cell.length_b   1.000
_cell.length_c   1.000
_cell.angle_alpha   90.00
_cell.angle_beta   90.00
_cell.angle_gamma   90.00
#
_symmetry.space_group_name_H-M   'P 1'
#
loop_
_entity.id
_entity.type
_entity.pdbx_description
1 polymer ?
#
loop_
_entity_poly.entity_id
_entity_poly.type
_entity_poly.pdbx_seq_one_letter_code
_entity_poly.pdbx_strand_id
1 'polypeptide(L)'
;MPPEIGERLNFDSKALACPTGEVEYSLESGFKVGMKLEIPNPDDGTVYWPASVIMTCGDLLTLRYVGYGDDRSADFWFNIKSGEFHPIGWCSSNSKKLHPPKALLEKYPNVIALLSSELKCSESIPAVLSENV
;
A
#
# COMPACT_ATOMS: atom_id res chain seq x y z
N MET A 1 -38.85 -25.56 38.72
CA MET A 1 -37.83 -24.49 38.81
C MET A 1 -36.65 -24.88 37.92
N PRO A 2 -36.03 -23.92 37.24
CA PRO A 2 -35.78 -23.97 35.79
C PRO A 2 -34.45 -24.65 35.39
N PRO A 3 -34.29 -24.99 34.09
CA PRO A 3 -32.99 -25.38 33.53
C PRO A 3 -32.08 -24.15 33.40
N GLU A 4 -30.82 -24.29 33.81
CA GLU A 4 -29.81 -23.25 33.69
C GLU A 4 -29.32 -23.12 32.24
N ILE A 5 -29.26 -21.86 31.81
CA ILE A 5 -28.83 -21.39 30.50
C ILE A 5 -27.31 -21.39 30.36
N GLY A 6 -26.85 -21.93 29.22
CA GLY A 6 -25.80 -21.37 28.36
C GLY A 6 -24.37 -21.29 28.89
N GLU A 7 -23.45 -22.00 28.24
CA GLU A 7 -22.13 -21.42 27.98
C GLU A 7 -21.36 -22.11 26.84
N ARG A 8 -20.78 -21.22 26.01
CA ARG A 8 -19.51 -21.33 25.28
C ARG A 8 -19.34 -22.37 24.17
N LEU A 9 -19.36 -21.82 22.95
CA LEU A 9 -18.65 -22.34 21.79
C LEU A 9 -17.18 -22.62 22.15
N ASN A 10 -16.74 -23.87 22.00
CA ASN A 10 -15.35 -24.27 22.09
C ASN A 10 -14.59 -23.68 20.89
N PHE A 11 -13.77 -22.65 21.15
CA PHE A 11 -12.67 -22.28 20.28
C PHE A 11 -11.44 -23.02 20.79
N ASP A 12 -11.12 -24.12 20.13
CA ASP A 12 -9.94 -24.92 20.45
C ASP A 12 -8.68 -24.08 20.42
N SER A 13 -8.00 -24.13 21.56
CA SER A 13 -6.84 -23.35 21.91
C SER A 13 -5.59 -24.08 21.39
N LYS A 14 -4.84 -23.43 20.50
CA LYS A 14 -3.38 -23.59 20.48
C LYS A 14 -2.75 -22.21 20.38
N ALA A 15 -2.49 -21.64 21.56
CA ALA A 15 -1.60 -20.50 21.70
C ALA A 15 -0.15 -21.00 21.59
N LEU A 16 0.58 -20.50 20.59
CA LEU A 16 2.03 -20.41 20.59
C LEU A 16 2.36 -18.93 20.39
N ALA A 17 2.77 -18.28 21.46
CA ALA A 17 3.27 -16.92 21.41
C ALA A 17 4.78 -16.93 21.14
N CYS A 18 5.23 -16.25 20.10
CA CYS A 18 6.49 -15.53 20.11
C CYS A 18 6.32 -14.21 19.31
N PRO A 19 6.86 -13.07 19.78
CA PRO A 19 6.40 -11.74 19.44
C PRO A 19 7.36 -11.03 18.49
N THR A 20 7.08 -11.15 17.20
CA THR A 20 7.47 -10.16 16.19
C THR A 20 6.24 -10.04 15.31
N GLY A 21 5.66 -8.84 15.24
CA GLY A 21 4.37 -8.56 14.60
C GLY A 21 4.37 -8.79 13.10
N GLU A 22 4.51 -10.04 12.68
CA GLU A 22 4.14 -10.52 11.37
C GLU A 22 2.73 -11.08 11.52
N VAL A 23 1.80 -10.15 11.73
CA VAL A 23 0.41 -10.43 11.41
C VAL A 23 0.39 -10.72 9.90
N GLU A 24 0.10 -11.96 9.52
CA GLU A 24 -0.17 -12.36 8.14
C GLU A 24 -1.45 -11.65 7.65
N TYR A 25 -1.43 -10.33 7.51
CA TYR A 25 -2.47 -9.53 6.85
C TYR A 25 -2.12 -9.38 5.36
N SER A 26 -1.81 -10.45 4.63
CA SER A 26 -1.36 -10.25 3.24
C SER A 26 -1.54 -11.38 2.23
N LEU A 27 -2.24 -12.48 2.54
CA LEU A 27 -2.34 -13.59 1.59
C LEU A 27 -3.47 -13.47 0.57
N GLU A 28 -4.53 -12.69 0.82
CA GLU A 28 -5.65 -12.55 -0.14
C GLU A 28 -5.41 -11.47 -1.21
N SER A 29 -4.64 -10.43 -0.89
CA SER A 29 -4.49 -9.25 -1.76
C SER A 29 -3.31 -9.36 -2.75
N GLY A 30 -2.36 -10.28 -2.52
CA GLY A 30 -1.16 -10.44 -3.36
C GLY A 30 -0.10 -9.35 -3.23
N PHE A 31 -0.33 -8.32 -2.40
CA PHE A 31 0.64 -7.26 -2.10
C PHE A 31 1.60 -7.67 -0.99
N LYS A 32 2.85 -7.22 -1.10
CA LYS A 32 3.88 -7.37 -0.08
C LYS A 32 4.38 -6.00 0.38
N VAL A 33 4.73 -5.90 1.65
CA VAL A 33 5.43 -4.73 2.19
C VAL A 33 6.72 -4.50 1.42
N GLY A 34 6.99 -3.25 1.09
CA GLY A 34 8.12 -2.82 0.26
C GLY A 34 7.84 -2.77 -1.25
N MET A 35 6.72 -3.34 -1.71
CA MET A 35 6.32 -3.18 -3.11
C MET A 35 6.01 -1.72 -3.44
N LYS A 36 6.26 -1.31 -4.68
CA LYS A 36 5.92 0.03 -5.18
C LYS A 36 4.85 -0.02 -6.26
N LEU A 37 3.99 0.97 -6.24
CA LEU A 37 2.85 1.12 -7.15
C LEU A 37 2.62 2.60 -7.48
N GLU A 38 2.09 2.87 -8.66
CA GLU A 38 1.67 4.20 -9.10
C GLU A 38 0.21 4.41 -8.74
N ILE A 39 -0.08 5.48 -8.00
CA ILE A 39 -1.45 5.86 -7.63
C ILE A 39 -1.74 7.29 -8.11
N PRO A 40 -3.02 7.64 -8.37
CA PRO A 40 -3.38 8.98 -8.78
C PRO A 40 -3.09 9.98 -7.65
N ASN A 41 -2.75 11.20 -8.05
CA ASN A 41 -2.53 12.28 -7.11
C ASN A 41 -3.89 12.83 -6.64
N PRO A 42 -4.13 13.00 -5.32
CA PRO A 42 -5.38 13.57 -4.83
C PRO A 42 -5.62 15.01 -5.31
N ASP A 43 -4.55 15.77 -5.62
CA ASP A 43 -4.66 17.13 -6.17
C ASP A 43 -5.09 17.13 -7.64
N ASP A 44 -4.72 16.11 -8.40
CA ASP A 44 -4.93 16.02 -9.85
C ASP A 44 -4.96 14.55 -10.29
N GLY A 45 -6.15 14.02 -10.52
CA GLY A 45 -6.35 12.63 -10.95
C GLY A 45 -5.82 12.31 -12.36
N THR A 46 -5.29 13.29 -13.10
CA THR A 46 -4.64 13.06 -14.39
C THR A 46 -3.15 12.71 -14.28
N VAL A 47 -2.55 12.96 -13.11
CA VAL A 47 -1.16 12.65 -12.81
C VAL A 47 -1.05 11.60 -11.72
N TYR A 48 0.04 10.84 -11.76
CA TYR A 48 0.28 9.72 -10.88
C TYR A 48 1.58 9.94 -10.10
N TRP A 49 1.70 9.34 -8.93
CA TRP A 49 2.96 9.32 -8.19
C TRP A 49 3.20 7.95 -7.58
N PRO A 50 4.43 7.43 -7.63
CA PRO A 50 4.72 6.15 -7.01
C PRO A 50 4.68 6.26 -5.49
N ALA A 51 4.11 5.24 -4.88
CA ALA A 51 4.04 5.03 -3.46
C ALA A 51 4.54 3.62 -3.11
N SER A 52 5.16 3.49 -1.94
CA SER A 52 5.63 2.23 -1.38
C SER A 52 4.59 1.68 -0.40
N VAL A 53 4.36 0.37 -0.43
CA VAL A 53 3.56 -0.34 0.56
C VAL A 53 4.33 -0.42 1.87
N ILE A 54 3.87 0.29 2.88
CA ILE A 54 4.44 0.27 4.23
C ILE A 54 3.84 -0.89 5.04
N MET A 55 2.54 -1.11 4.90
CA MET A 55 1.81 -2.16 5.60
C MET A 55 0.60 -2.60 4.79
N THR A 56 0.17 -3.83 5.01
CA THR A 56 -1.04 -4.42 4.43
C THR A 56 -2.01 -4.77 5.55
N CYS A 57 -3.30 -4.50 5.34
CA CYS A 57 -4.38 -4.76 6.30
C CYS A 57 -5.64 -5.18 5.53
N GLY A 58 -5.65 -6.44 5.08
CA GLY A 58 -6.73 -6.96 4.24
C GLY A 58 -6.85 -6.19 2.92
N ASP A 59 -7.98 -5.51 2.73
CA ASP A 59 -8.26 -4.68 1.55
C ASP A 59 -7.63 -3.27 1.61
N LEU A 60 -7.08 -2.88 2.77
CA LEU A 60 -6.47 -1.57 2.96
C LEU A 60 -4.95 -1.70 2.99
N LEU A 61 -4.27 -0.86 2.23
CA LEU A 61 -2.82 -0.71 2.24
C LEU A 61 -2.46 0.60 2.95
N THR A 62 -1.44 0.57 3.78
CA THR A 62 -0.75 1.77 4.21
C THR A 62 0.33 2.08 3.19
N LEU A 63 0.22 3.21 2.51
CA LEU A 63 1.14 3.64 1.48
C LEU A 63 1.90 4.90 1.92
N ARG A 64 3.12 5.05 1.40
CA ARG A 64 3.92 6.27 1.52
C ARG A 64 4.41 6.69 0.15
N TYR A 65 4.20 7.95 -0.22
CA TYR A 65 4.75 8.46 -1.46
C TYR A 65 6.28 8.41 -1.47
N VAL A 66 6.84 7.94 -2.58
CA VAL A 66 8.29 7.92 -2.80
C VAL A 66 8.81 9.36 -2.71
N GLY A 67 9.75 9.61 -1.80
CA GLY A 67 10.28 10.94 -1.52
C GLY A 67 10.18 11.38 -0.06
N TYR A 68 9.21 10.88 0.69
CA TYR A 68 9.10 11.17 2.12
C TYR A 68 10.17 10.46 2.98
N GLY A 69 10.92 9.51 2.40
CA GLY A 69 11.93 8.75 3.14
C GLY A 69 11.30 7.94 4.28
N ASP A 70 11.83 8.09 5.50
CA ASP A 70 11.30 7.43 6.70
C ASP A 70 10.22 8.25 7.43
N ASP A 71 9.70 9.32 6.82
CA ASP A 71 8.70 10.17 7.46
C ASP A 71 7.33 9.48 7.54
N ARG A 72 7.09 8.83 8.68
CA ARG A 72 5.83 8.13 8.99
C ARG A 72 4.62 9.04 9.10
N SER A 73 4.80 10.36 9.22
CA SER A 73 3.67 11.30 9.24
C SER A 73 2.99 11.45 7.88
N ALA A 74 3.65 10.98 6.80
CA ALA A 74 3.12 11.00 5.44
C ALA A 74 2.48 9.68 5.00
N ASP A 75 2.31 8.74 5.93
CA ASP A 75 1.65 7.46 5.67
C ASP A 75 0.13 7.66 5.56
N PHE A 76 -0.47 7.10 4.52
CA PHE A 76 -1.92 7.17 4.31
C PHE A 76 -2.49 5.81 3.95
N TRP A 77 -3.78 5.66 4.22
CA TRP A 77 -4.52 4.44 3.87
C TRP A 77 -5.04 4.53 2.44
N PHE A 78 -4.91 3.43 1.72
CA PHE A 78 -5.37 3.27 0.34
C PHE A 78 -6.19 1.99 0.22
N ASN A 79 -7.35 2.06 -0.41
CA ASN A 79 -8.23 0.90 -0.59
C ASN A 79 -7.97 0.25 -1.93
N ILE A 80 -7.54 -1.01 -1.94
CA ILE A 80 -7.27 -1.74 -3.19
C ILE A 80 -8.54 -1.96 -4.01
N LYS A 81 -9.72 -1.94 -3.40
CA LYS A 81 -10.99 -2.09 -4.13
C LYS A 81 -11.35 -0.88 -4.97
N SER A 82 -10.65 0.24 -4.85
CA SER A 82 -10.86 1.37 -5.77
C SER A 82 -10.39 1.03 -7.19
N GLY A 83 -9.44 0.10 -7.34
CA GLY A 83 -8.81 -0.20 -8.63
C GLY A 83 -7.93 0.92 -9.17
N GLU A 84 -7.76 2.02 -8.42
CA GLU A 84 -7.03 3.21 -8.85
C GLU A 84 -5.54 3.09 -8.53
N PHE A 85 -4.94 1.94 -8.85
CA PHE A 85 -3.52 1.70 -8.64
C PHE A 85 -2.93 0.90 -9.79
N HIS A 86 -1.65 1.14 -10.07
CA HIS A 86 -0.98 0.55 -11.21
C HIS A 86 0.46 0.10 -10.88
N PRO A 87 1.01 -0.88 -11.61
CA PRO A 87 2.43 -1.23 -11.49
C PRO A 87 3.32 -0.06 -11.93
N ILE A 88 4.53 -0.03 -11.38
CA ILE A 88 5.56 0.94 -11.81
C ILE A 88 5.79 0.81 -13.33
N GLY A 89 5.77 1.94 -14.03
CA GLY A 89 5.96 2.00 -15.48
C GLY A 89 4.65 2.07 -16.28
N TRP A 90 3.49 1.88 -15.65
CA TRP A 90 2.18 2.03 -16.31
C TRP A 90 2.00 3.44 -16.88
N CYS A 91 2.44 4.45 -16.15
CA CYS A 91 2.39 5.84 -16.56
C CYS A 91 3.15 6.08 -17.87
N SER A 92 4.34 5.47 -18.03
CA SER A 92 5.12 5.50 -19.27
C SER A 92 4.41 4.82 -20.44
N SER A 93 3.75 3.68 -20.20
CA SER A 93 3.00 2.96 -21.23
C SER A 93 1.71 3.68 -21.65
N ASN A 94 1.04 4.38 -20.72
CA ASN A 94 -0.25 5.03 -20.95
C ASN A 94 -0.15 6.51 -21.31
N SER A 95 1.07 6.99 -21.62
CA SER A 95 1.33 8.41 -21.89
C SER A 95 0.83 9.36 -20.78
N LYS A 96 0.87 8.89 -19.53
CA LYS A 96 0.56 9.69 -18.36
C LYS A 96 1.84 10.36 -17.84
N LYS A 97 1.68 11.29 -16.91
CA LYS A 97 2.81 11.99 -16.26
C LYS A 97 2.92 11.58 -14.80
N LEU A 98 4.15 11.33 -14.38
CA LEU A 98 4.49 11.20 -12.97
C LEU A 98 4.72 12.60 -12.41
N HIS A 99 3.88 13.02 -11.46
CA HIS A 99 4.00 14.30 -10.79
C HIS A 99 3.76 14.17 -9.29
N PRO A 100 4.66 14.69 -8.44
CA PRO A 100 4.50 14.58 -6.99
C PRO A 100 3.30 15.40 -6.50
N PRO A 101 2.67 14.99 -5.39
CA PRO A 101 1.73 15.83 -4.64
C PRO A 101 2.37 17.15 -4.24
N LYS A 102 1.58 18.24 -4.19
CA LYS A 102 2.12 19.57 -3.87
C LYS A 102 2.80 19.59 -2.50
N ALA A 103 2.17 18.98 -1.51
CA ALA A 103 2.71 18.86 -0.16
C ALA A 103 4.09 18.16 -0.12
N LEU A 104 4.30 17.16 -0.98
CA LEU A 104 5.59 16.47 -1.09
C LEU A 104 6.64 17.37 -1.75
N LEU A 105 6.27 18.09 -2.80
CA LEU A 105 7.19 18.97 -3.53
C LEU A 105 7.62 20.17 -2.68
N GLU A 106 6.70 20.74 -1.89
CA GLU A 106 7.00 21.83 -0.95
C GLU A 106 8.01 21.40 0.12
N LYS A 107 7.92 20.15 0.57
CA LYS A 107 8.82 19.60 1.58
C LYS A 107 10.14 19.11 0.99
N TYR A 108 10.10 18.51 -0.21
CA TYR A 108 11.24 17.89 -0.88
C TYR A 108 11.27 18.27 -2.37
N PRO A 109 11.82 19.43 -2.75
CA PRO A 109 11.82 19.91 -4.13
C PRO A 109 12.61 19.01 -5.10
N ASN A 110 13.60 18.25 -4.59
CA ASN A 110 14.43 17.36 -5.39
C ASN A 110 13.83 15.95 -5.58
N VAL A 111 12.59 15.73 -5.13
CA VAL A 111 11.99 14.39 -5.14
C VAL A 111 11.88 13.78 -6.54
N ILE A 112 11.61 14.61 -7.55
CA ILE A 112 11.50 14.17 -8.95
C ILE A 112 12.82 13.61 -9.46
N ALA A 113 13.95 14.21 -9.07
CA ALA A 113 15.27 13.75 -9.47
C ALA A 113 15.66 12.42 -8.79
N LEU A 114 15.18 12.19 -7.56
CA LEU A 114 15.45 10.96 -6.81
C LEU A 114 14.61 9.78 -7.30
N LEU A 115 13.48 10.06 -7.97
CA LEU A 115 12.52 9.06 -8.41
C LEU A 115 13.16 7.94 -9.23
N SER A 116 13.95 8.30 -10.24
CA SER A 116 14.61 7.32 -11.12
C SER A 116 15.54 6.38 -10.35
N SER A 117 16.24 6.90 -9.34
CA SER A 117 17.13 6.11 -8.48
C SER A 117 16.34 5.20 -7.54
N GLU A 118 15.26 5.71 -6.97
CA GLU A 118 14.36 4.97 -6.09
C GLU A 118 13.66 3.82 -6.81
N LEU A 119 13.22 4.01 -8.05
CA LEU A 119 12.52 2.99 -8.82
C LEU A 119 13.46 1.92 -9.40
N LYS A 120 14.76 2.22 -9.54
CA LYS A 120 15.74 1.33 -10.20
C LYS A 120 15.95 -0.02 -9.50
N CYS A 121 15.75 -0.08 -8.18
CA CYS A 121 15.95 -1.30 -7.38
C CYS A 121 14.68 -1.75 -6.64
N SER A 122 13.52 -1.21 -7.01
CA SER A 122 12.28 -1.48 -6.29
C SER A 122 11.48 -2.60 -6.91
N GLU A 123 10.88 -3.42 -6.06
CA GLU A 123 9.93 -4.45 -6.50
C GLU A 123 8.59 -3.78 -6.83
N SER A 124 8.20 -3.77 -8.10
CA SER A 124 6.90 -3.27 -8.52
C SER A 124 5.82 -4.32 -8.25
N ILE A 125 4.59 -3.88 -7.94
CA ILE A 125 3.46 -4.81 -7.88
C ILE A 125 3.29 -5.56 -9.22
N PRO A 126 2.90 -6.84 -9.21
CA PRO A 126 2.65 -7.57 -10.45
C PRO A 126 1.36 -7.08 -11.13
N ALA A 127 1.39 -6.94 -12.46
CA ALA A 127 0.28 -6.38 -13.25
C ALA A 127 -1.06 -7.14 -13.08
N VAL A 128 -1.01 -8.44 -12.78
CA VAL A 128 -2.19 -9.27 -12.50
C VAL A 128 -3.06 -8.73 -11.36
N LEU A 129 -2.48 -7.96 -10.42
CA LEU A 129 -3.24 -7.40 -9.30
C LEU A 129 -4.12 -6.21 -9.72
N SER A 130 -3.79 -5.49 -10.80
CA SER A 130 -4.63 -4.38 -11.27
C SER A 130 -5.77 -4.81 -12.19
N GLU A 131 -5.76 -6.04 -12.72
CA GLU A 131 -6.75 -6.52 -13.69
C GLU A 131 -7.93 -7.30 -13.07
N ASN A 132 -7.93 -7.52 -11.75
CA ASN A 132 -8.87 -8.41 -11.07
C ASN A 132 -9.86 -7.71 -10.09
N VAL A 133 -10.01 -6.39 -10.19
CA VAL A 133 -10.97 -5.59 -9.39
C VAL A 133 -12.32 -5.40 -10.06
#